data_AF-A0A318TJ90-F1
#
_entry.id   AF-A0A318TJ90-F1
#
_cell.length_a   1.000
_cell.length_b   1.000
_cell.length_c   1.000
_cell.angle_alpha   90.00
_cell.angle_beta   90.00
_cell.angle_gamma   90.00
#
_symmetry.space_group_name_H-M   'P 1'
#
loop_
_entity.id
_entity.type
_entity.pdbx_description
1 polymer ?
#
loop_
_entity_poly.entity_id
_entity_poly.type
_entity_poly.pdbx_seq_one_letter_code
_entity_poly.pdbx_strand_id
1 'polypeptide(L)' 'MSAAQRQPFPWAAAIGFGLGVLRLSPAAFWSMTPRELAAAIRARRGDAGAPLDRHTLQALMQRFPDRSEGARDER' A
#
# COMPACT_ATOMS: atom_id res chain seq x y z
N MET A 1 5.48 26.40 -14.65
CA MET A 1 5.12 25.77 -13.36
C MET A 1 3.73 25.18 -13.50
N SER A 2 3.60 23.86 -13.66
CA SER A 2 2.29 23.21 -13.72
C SER A 2 1.62 23.27 -12.35
N ALA A 3 0.41 23.83 -12.28
CA ALA A 3 -0.38 23.85 -11.05
C ALA A 3 -0.74 22.41 -10.66
N ALA A 4 -0.38 21.99 -9.44
CA ALA A 4 -0.78 20.69 -8.92
C ALA A 4 -2.31 20.62 -8.84
N GLN A 5 -2.91 19.71 -9.62
CA GLN A 5 -4.35 19.45 -9.56
C GLN A 5 -4.68 18.83 -8.20
N ARG A 6 -5.59 19.45 -7.44
CA ARG A 6 -6.09 18.89 -6.18
C ARG A 6 -7.01 17.71 -6.50
N GLN A 7 -6.53 16.50 -6.22
CA GLN A 7 -7.34 15.29 -6.30
C GLN A 7 -8.39 15.29 -5.17
N PRO A 8 -9.61 14.77 -5.42
CA PRO A 8 -10.63 14.63 -4.39
C PRO A 8 -10.16 13.67 -3.29
N PHE A 9 -10.67 13.85 -2.07
CA PHE A 9 -10.34 12.98 -0.95
C PHE A 9 -10.83 11.54 -1.21
N PRO A 10 -9.99 10.50 -0.98
CA PRO A 10 -10.30 9.11 -1.33
C PRO A 10 -11.20 8.44 -0.27
N TRP A 11 -12.49 8.80 -0.24
CA TRP A 11 -13.46 8.32 0.75
C TRP A 11 -13.55 6.79 0.87
N ALA A 12 -13.59 6.08 -0.26
CA ALA A 12 -13.69 4.62 -0.26
C ALA A 12 -12.52 3.95 0.47
N ALA A 13 -11.30 4.45 0.26
CA ALA A 13 -10.10 3.95 0.93
C ALA A 13 -10.10 4.28 2.43
N ALA A 14 -10.50 5.50 2.80
CA ALA A 14 -10.59 5.92 4.20
C ALA A 14 -11.60 5.07 4.99
N ILE A 15 -12.80 4.86 4.44
CA ILE A 15 -13.87 4.06 5.07
C ILE A 15 -13.45 2.60 5.15
N GLY A 16 -12.90 2.03 4.06
CA GLY A 16 -12.43 0.65 4.05
C GLY A 16 -11.31 0.40 5.06
N PHE A 17 -10.41 1.36 5.24
CA PHE A 17 -9.38 1.28 6.27
C PHE A 17 -9.96 1.39 7.68
N GLY A 18 -10.84 2.37 7.93
CA GLY A 18 -11.43 2.61 9.25
C GLY A 18 -12.31 1.46 9.74
N LEU A 19 -13.27 1.02 8.92
CA LEU A 19 -14.24 0.00 9.30
C LEU A 19 -13.71 -1.43 9.08
N GLY A 20 -12.87 -1.63 8.07
CA GLY A 20 -12.33 -2.95 7.72
C GLY A 20 -11.03 -3.29 8.45
N VAL A 21 -9.99 -2.47 8.27
CA VAL A 21 -8.64 -2.76 8.78
C VAL A 21 -8.51 -2.44 10.27
N LEU A 22 -8.94 -1.25 10.69
CA LEU A 22 -8.92 -0.85 12.09
C LEU A 22 -10.08 -1.46 12.90
N ARG A 23 -11.12 -1.96 12.22
CA ARG A 23 -12.34 -2.53 12.82
C ARG A 23 -13.03 -1.57 13.79
N LEU A 24 -13.00 -0.27 13.50
CA LEU A 24 -13.70 0.73 14.29
C LEU A 24 -15.21 0.58 14.10
N SER A 25 -15.98 0.91 15.14
CA SER A 25 -17.41 1.13 14.96
C SER A 25 -17.62 2.34 14.04
N PRO A 26 -18.73 2.42 13.29
CA PRO A 26 -19.03 3.59 12.47
C PRO A 26 -19.01 4.89 13.26
N ALA A 27 -19.53 4.88 14.50
CA ALA A 27 -19.52 6.05 15.37
C ALA A 27 -18.09 6.52 15.70
N ALA A 28 -17.20 5.59 16.07
CA ALA A 28 -15.81 5.93 16.39
C ALA A 28 -15.03 6.44 15.17
N PHE A 29 -15.30 5.89 13.99
CA PHE A 29 -14.72 6.37 12.74
C PHE A 29 -15.20 7.80 12.40
N TRP A 30 -16.49 8.07 12.52
CA TRP A 30 -17.03 9.40 12.20
C TRP A 30 -16.71 10.47 13.25
N SER A 31 -16.42 10.08 14.50
CA SER A 31 -15.92 11.02 15.52
C SER A 31 -14.43 11.32 15.40
N MET A 32 -13.68 10.53 14.62
CA MET A 32 -12.24 10.67 14.46
C MET A 32 -11.90 11.87 13.56
N THR A 33 -10.84 12.60 13.92
CA THR A 33 -10.30 13.68 13.09
C THR A 33 -9.43 13.13 11.95
N PRO A 34 -9.30 13.85 10.81
CA PRO A 34 -8.41 13.44 9.73
C PRO A 34 -6.94 13.25 10.15
N ARG A 35 -6.46 14.00 11.17
CA ARG A 35 -5.10 13.87 11.71
C ARG A 35 -4.91 12.55 12.46
N GLU A 36 -5.91 12.13 13.22
CA GLU A 36 -5.90 10.83 13.91
C GLU A 36 -5.99 9.68 12.90
N LEU A 37 -6.80 9.82 11.85
CA LEU A 37 -6.86 8.82 10.77
C LEU A 37 -5.49 8.69 10.09
N ALA A 38 -4.82 9.80 9.77
CA ALA A 38 -3.48 9.79 9.19
C ALA A 38 -2.42 9.18 10.14
N ALA A 39 -2.56 9.38 11.46
CA ALA A 39 -1.71 8.74 12.45
C ALA A 39 -1.95 7.22 12.52
N ALA A 40 -3.21 6.79 12.52
CA ALA A 40 -3.57 5.37 12.53
C ALA A 40 -3.10 4.63 11.26
N ILE A 41 -3.17 5.27 10.09
CA ILE A 41 -2.64 4.73 8.83
C ILE A 41 -1.12 4.53 8.94
N ARG A 42 -0.38 5.55 9.40
CA ARG A 42 1.08 5.45 9.58
C ARG A 42 1.46 4.37 10.59
N ALA A 43 0.75 4.27 11.71
CA ALA A 43 1.00 3.25 12.73
C ALA A 43 0.80 1.81 12.20
N ARG A 44 -0.12 1.61 11.24
CA ARG A 44 -0.40 0.28 10.65
C ARG A 44 0.46 -0.07 9.44
N ARG A 45 0.72 0.90 8.56
CA ARG A 45 1.52 0.68 7.34
C ARG A 45 3.02 0.88 7.56
N GLY A 46 3.40 1.44 8.70
CA GLY A 46 4.73 2.01 8.90
C GLY A 46 4.87 3.35 8.19
N ASP A 47 6.03 3.99 8.35
CA ASP A 47 6.42 5.03 7.42
C ASP A 47 6.46 4.44 6.02
N ALA A 48 6.06 5.22 5.00
CA ALA A 48 6.28 4.83 3.62
C ALA A 48 7.80 4.67 3.45
N GLY A 49 8.27 3.42 3.56
CA GLY A 49 9.67 3.09 3.31
C GLY A 49 10.07 3.63 1.94
N ALA A 50 11.35 3.95 1.79
CA ALA A 50 11.86 4.35 0.48
C ALA A 50 11.39 3.32 -0.57
N PRO A 51 10.92 3.78 -1.76
CA PRO A 51 10.62 2.87 -2.85
C PRO A 51 11.79 1.90 -3.04
N LEU A 52 11.49 0.63 -3.29
CA LEU A 52 12.52 -0.39 -3.54
C LEU A 52 13.46 0.13 -4.63
N ASP A 53 14.74 0.26 -4.30
CA ASP A 53 15.69 0.76 -5.27
C ASP A 53 15.95 -0.29 -6.36
N ARG A 54 16.36 0.18 -7.54
CA ARG A 54 16.58 -0.68 -8.71
C ARG A 54 17.63 -1.76 -8.45
N HIS A 55 18.67 -1.45 -7.68
CA HIS A 55 19.75 -2.38 -7.40
C HIS A 55 19.26 -3.53 -6.49
N THR A 56 18.48 -3.22 -5.46
CA THR A 56 17.86 -4.22 -4.59
C THR A 56 16.88 -5.11 -5.37
N LEU A 57 16.08 -4.52 -6.27
CA LEU A 57 15.22 -5.30 -7.17
C LEU A 57 16.04 -6.25 -8.06
N GLN A 58 17.13 -5.78 -8.66
CA GLN A 58 18.02 -6.61 -9.49
C GLN A 58 18.66 -7.75 -8.69
N ALA A 59 19.10 -7.48 -7.47
CA ALA A 59 19.66 -8.49 -6.58
C ALA A 59 18.63 -9.59 -6.26
N LEU A 60 17.36 -9.22 -6.03
CA LEU A 60 16.29 -10.18 -5.79
C LEU A 60 16.00 -11.05 -7.03
N MET A 61 15.97 -10.46 -8.23
CA MET A 61 15.79 -11.20 -9.48
C MET A 61 16.90 -12.23 -9.71
N GLN A 62 18.15 -11.88 -9.40
CA GLN A 62 19.27 -12.84 -9.48
C GLN A 62 19.20 -13.93 -8.42
N ARG A 63 18.71 -13.59 -7.21
CA ARG A 63 18.61 -14.52 -6.08
C ARG A 63 17.49 -15.54 -6.27
N PHE A 64 16.40 -15.13 -6.90
CA PHE A 64 15.20 -15.94 -7.15
C PHE A 64 14.86 -15.95 -8.65
N PRO A 65 15.65 -16.63 -9.48
CA PRO A 65 15.36 -16.73 -10.90
C PRO A 65 14.10 -17.57 -11.12
N ASP A 66 13.15 -17.05 -11.89
CA ASP A 66 11.96 -17.79 -12.30
C ASP A 66 12.38 -19.01 -13.14
N ARG A 67 11.95 -20.21 -12.74
CA ARG A 67 12.16 -21.43 -13.53
C ARG A 67 10.97 -21.64 -14.45
N SER A 68 11.21 -21.61 -15.75
CA SER A 68 10.24 -22.03 -16.75
C SER A 68 10.09 -23.55 -16.70
N GLU A 69 9.16 -24.05 -15.91
CA GLU A 69 8.65 -25.43 -16.02
C GLU A 69 7.80 -25.54 -17.29
N GLY A 70 8.45 -25.72 -18.44
CA GLY A 70 7.75 -25.87 -19.73
C GLY A 70 8.58 -26.37 -20.91
N ALA A 71 9.90 -26.61 -20.75
CA ALA A 71 10.75 -27.10 -21.85
C ALA A 71 11.19 -28.57 -21.68
N ARG A 72 10.47 -29.36 -20.89
CA ARG A 72 10.75 -30.79 -20.69
C ARG A 72 9.46 -31.61 -20.74
N ASP A 73 8.77 -31.61 -21.87
CA ASP A 73 7.88 -32.73 -22.22
C ASP A 73 7.60 -32.81 -23.73
N GLU A 74 8.65 -32.91 -24.56
CA GLU A 74 8.51 -33.48 -25.91
C GLU A 74 9.72 -34.41 -26.15
N ARG A 75 9.55 -35.69 -25.80
CA ARG A 75 10.31 -36.81 -26.35
C ARG A 75 9.35 -37.77 -27.01
#